data_AF-A0A7Y4Z7V7-F1
#
_entry.id   AF-A0A7Y4Z7V7-F1
#
_cell.length_a   1.000
_cell.length_b   1.000
_cell.length_c   1.000
_cell.angle_alpha   90.00
_cell.angle_beta   90.00
_cell.angle_gamma   90.00
#
_symmetry.space_group_name_H-M   'P 1'
#
loop_
_entity.id
_entity.type
_entity.pdbx_description
1 polymer ?
#
loop_
_entity_poly.entity_id
_entity_poly.type
_entity_poly.pdbx_seq_one_letter_code
_entity_poly.pdbx_strand_id
1 'polypeptide(L)'
;MSKITEKMITECYEAFRSGNKGYVPQDMNPTSAKMNMIWLDSLINTFKPYHRSGSLMQYGLILEKIKQDYGVDRARKAAESAMPYCLQMNKQSHISILERYIKE
;
A
#
# COMPACT_ATOMS: atom_id res chain seq x y z
N MET A 1 -19.88 6.22 7.17
CA MET A 1 -18.84 5.56 6.33
C MET A 1 -18.25 4.41 7.13
N SER A 2 -18.23 3.20 6.59
CA SER A 2 -17.57 2.06 7.23
C SER A 2 -16.06 2.33 7.35
N LYS A 3 -15.48 2.04 8.52
CA LYS A 3 -14.06 2.24 8.78
C LYS A 3 -13.27 1.12 8.08
N ILE A 4 -12.27 1.46 7.27
CA ILE A 4 -11.39 0.48 6.64
C ILE A 4 -10.67 -0.31 7.74
N THR A 5 -10.81 -1.64 7.70
CA THR A 5 -10.20 -2.56 8.67
C THR A 5 -8.95 -3.22 8.08
N GLU A 6 -8.12 -3.80 8.95
CA GLU A 6 -6.99 -4.64 8.55
C GLU A 6 -7.42 -5.78 7.62
N LYS A 7 -8.51 -6.48 7.96
CA LYS A 7 -9.08 -7.55 7.12
C LYS A 7 -9.35 -7.07 5.70
N MET A 8 -10.00 -5.91 5.52
CA MET A 8 -10.29 -5.36 4.19
C MET A 8 -9.02 -5.04 3.38
N ILE A 9 -7.98 -4.54 4.06
CA ILE A 9 -6.69 -4.21 3.42
C ILE A 9 -6.00 -5.50 2.95
N THR A 10 -5.98 -6.52 3.80
CA THR A 10 -5.40 -7.82 3.49
C THR A 10 -6.14 -8.50 2.35
N GLU A 11 -7.48 -8.50 2.36
CA GLU A 11 -8.27 -9.06 1.25
C GLU A 11 -7.99 -8.35 -0.08
N CYS A 12 -7.88 -7.02 -0.08
CA CYS A 12 -7.47 -6.29 -1.29
C CYS A 12 -6.09 -6.72 -1.79
N TYR A 13 -5.12 -6.89 -0.88
CA TYR A 13 -3.78 -7.33 -1.24
C TYR A 13 -3.79 -8.72 -1.86
N GLU A 14 -4.46 -9.68 -1.22
CA GLU A 14 -4.54 -11.07 -1.71
C GLU A 14 -5.27 -11.16 -3.06
N ALA A 15 -6.36 -10.41 -3.22
CA ALA A 15 -7.06 -10.30 -4.49
C ALA A 15 -6.17 -9.67 -5.58
N PHE A 16 -5.44 -8.61 -5.26
CA PHE A 16 -4.51 -7.98 -6.19
C PHE A 16 -3.40 -8.96 -6.63
N ARG A 17 -2.79 -9.67 -5.68
CA ARG A 17 -1.73 -10.66 -5.92
C ARG A 17 -2.18 -11.81 -6.80
N SER A 18 -3.43 -12.24 -6.66
CA SER A 18 -4.06 -13.27 -7.51
C SER A 18 -4.56 -12.75 -8.86
N GLY A 19 -4.29 -11.47 -9.19
CA GLY A 19 -4.65 -10.85 -10.47
C GLY A 19 -6.06 -10.23 -10.50
N ASN A 20 -6.81 -10.29 -9.41
CA ASN A 20 -8.15 -9.70 -9.32
C ASN A 20 -8.11 -8.24 -8.84
N LYS A 21 -7.88 -7.32 -9.79
CA LYS A 21 -7.86 -5.87 -9.54
C LYS A 21 -9.26 -5.25 -9.37
N GLY A 22 -10.33 -6.02 -9.55
CA GLY A 22 -11.72 -5.58 -9.42
C GLY A 22 -12.38 -5.93 -8.08
N TYR A 23 -11.65 -6.59 -7.18
CA TYR A 23 -12.19 -7.05 -5.90
C TYR A 23 -12.58 -5.89 -4.98
N VAL A 24 -13.73 -6.02 -4.32
CA VAL A 24 -14.22 -5.11 -3.30
C VAL A 24 -14.51 -5.93 -2.04
N PRO A 25 -13.75 -5.74 -0.94
CA PRO A 25 -14.04 -6.39 0.32
C PRO A 25 -15.47 -6.10 0.79
N GLN A 26 -16.06 -7.06 1.51
CA GLN A 26 -17.35 -6.86 2.17
C GLN A 26 -17.28 -5.62 3.07
N ASP A 27 -18.32 -4.79 3.04
CA ASP A 27 -18.44 -3.54 3.82
C ASP A 27 -17.41 -2.43 3.50
N MET A 28 -16.57 -2.61 2.48
CA MET A 28 -15.71 -1.56 1.95
C MET A 28 -16.41 -0.80 0.82
N ASN A 29 -16.30 0.53 0.82
CA ASN A 29 -16.82 1.33 -0.28
C ASN A 29 -16.04 1.01 -1.59
N PRO A 30 -16.72 0.79 -2.74
CA PRO A 30 -16.07 0.45 -4.01
C PRO A 30 -15.00 1.44 -4.48
N THR A 31 -15.20 2.75 -4.24
CA THR A 31 -14.20 3.78 -4.55
C THR A 31 -12.94 3.60 -3.72
N SER A 32 -13.07 3.30 -2.42
CA SER A 32 -11.94 3.02 -1.56
C SER A 32 -11.19 1.76 -1.99
N ALA A 33 -11.91 0.71 -2.36
CA ALA A 33 -11.31 -0.54 -2.87
C ALA A 33 -10.53 -0.29 -4.17
N LYS A 34 -11.14 0.37 -5.16
CA LYS A 34 -10.48 0.76 -6.42
C LYS A 34 -9.21 1.57 -6.18
N MET A 35 -9.27 2.55 -5.28
CA MET A 35 -8.12 3.38 -4.94
C MET A 35 -7.00 2.58 -4.26
N ASN A 36 -7.36 1.61 -3.42
CA ASN A 36 -6.40 0.68 -2.83
C ASN A 36 -5.72 -0.19 -3.90
N MET A 37 -6.47 -0.68 -4.89
CA MET A 37 -5.93 -1.46 -6.01
C MET A 37 -4.96 -0.67 -6.88
N ILE A 38 -5.28 0.59 -7.18
CA ILE A 38 -4.37 1.48 -7.94
C ILE A 38 -3.09 1.74 -7.15
N TRP A 39 -3.21 1.96 -5.85
CA TRP A 39 -2.05 2.16 -4.99
C TRP A 39 -1.20 0.88 -4.85
N LEU A 40 -1.82 -0.30 -4.75
CA LEU A 40 -1.08 -1.58 -4.81
C LEU A 40 -0.32 -1.75 -6.13
N ASP A 41 -0.93 -1.38 -7.26
CA ASP A 41 -0.26 -1.40 -8.57
C ASP A 41 0.93 -0.43 -8.64
N SER A 42 0.79 0.73 -7.99
CA SER A 42 1.88 1.71 -7.87
C SER A 42 3.06 1.17 -7.07
N LEU A 43 2.79 0.40 -6.01
CA LEU A 43 3.81 -0.15 -5.12
C LEU A 43 4.47 -1.43 -5.62
N ILE A 44 3.71 -2.32 -6.28
CA ILE A 44 4.15 -3.70 -6.58
C ILE A 44 4.65 -3.84 -8.02
N ASN A 45 3.90 -3.25 -8.97
CA ASN A 45 4.13 -3.47 -10.40
C ASN A 45 4.90 -2.33 -11.05
N THR A 46 4.44 -1.09 -10.85
CA THR A 46 4.95 0.05 -11.64
C THR A 46 6.06 0.83 -10.92
N PHE A 47 6.09 0.79 -9.59
CA PHE A 47 6.98 1.62 -8.76
C PHE A 47 6.91 3.12 -9.09
N LYS A 48 5.76 3.57 -9.58
CA LYS A 48 5.51 4.98 -9.90
C LYS A 48 4.84 5.67 -8.73
N PRO A 49 5.22 6.92 -8.40
CA PRO A 49 4.53 7.69 -7.38
C PRO A 49 3.04 7.81 -7.71
N TYR A 50 2.20 7.48 -6.73
CA TYR A 50 0.78 7.71 -6.80
C TYR A 50 0.41 8.88 -5.90
N HIS A 51 -0.45 9.79 -6.38
CA HIS A 51 -0.84 11.03 -5.71
C HIS A 51 -1.79 10.82 -4.52
N ARG A 52 -1.70 9.65 -3.87
CA ARG A 52 -2.47 9.27 -2.71
C ARG A 52 -1.66 8.31 -1.84
N SER A 53 -1.86 8.41 -0.53
CA SER A 53 -1.34 7.46 0.44
C SER A 53 -2.50 6.68 1.07
N GLY A 54 -2.28 5.42 1.40
CA GLY A 54 -3.05 4.71 2.43
C GLY A 54 -2.88 5.30 3.84
N SER A 55 -3.61 4.74 4.80
CA SER A 55 -3.44 4.98 6.24
C SER A 55 -2.11 4.41 6.76
N LEU A 56 -1.70 4.77 7.99
CA LEU A 56 -0.50 4.20 8.61
C LEU A 56 -0.58 2.67 8.72
N MET A 57 -1.75 2.14 9.08
CA MET A 57 -2.03 0.71 9.11
C MET A 57 -1.84 0.07 7.74
N GLN A 58 -2.33 0.71 6.68
CA GLN A 58 -2.13 0.23 5.31
C GLN A 58 -0.65 0.15 4.91
N TYR A 59 0.15 1.17 5.21
CA TYR A 59 1.58 1.16 4.90
C TYR A 59 2.31 0.03 5.62
N GLY A 60 2.08 -0.12 6.92
CA GLY A 60 2.71 -1.17 7.73
C GLY A 60 2.38 -2.56 7.18
N LEU A 61 1.10 -2.85 6.98
CA LEU A 61 0.64 -4.16 6.50
C LEU A 61 1.13 -4.47 5.08
N ILE A 62 0.99 -3.54 4.14
CA ILE A 62 1.30 -3.81 2.73
C ILE A 62 2.81 -3.95 2.52
N LEU A 63 3.64 -3.11 3.14
CA LEU A 63 5.09 -3.22 2.99
C LEU A 63 5.61 -4.52 3.61
N GLU A 64 5.07 -4.92 4.77
CA GLU A 64 5.42 -6.19 5.40
C GLU A 64 5.01 -7.38 4.51
N LYS A 65 3.80 -7.36 3.93
CA LYS A 65 3.38 -8.41 2.99
C LYS A 65 4.22 -8.44 1.72
N ILE A 66 4.59 -7.28 1.16
CA ILE A 66 5.52 -7.21 0.02
C ILE A 66 6.87 -7.83 0.40
N LYS A 67 7.39 -7.54 1.60
CA LYS A 67 8.63 -8.11 2.10
C LYS A 67 8.56 -9.64 2.22
N GLN A 68 7.46 -10.15 2.78
CA GLN A 68 7.22 -11.59 2.96
C GLN A 68 7.09 -12.32 1.61
N ASP A 69 6.33 -11.76 0.66
CA ASP A 69 5.99 -12.43 -0.59
C ASP A 69 7.07 -12.26 -1.67
N TYR A 70 7.79 -11.14 -1.69
CA TYR A 70 8.73 -10.78 -2.76
C TYR A 70 10.15 -10.43 -2.30
N GLY A 71 10.40 -10.42 -0.98
CA GLY A 71 11.70 -10.11 -0.40
C GLY A 71 11.95 -8.63 -0.10
N VAL A 72 13.01 -8.39 0.66
CA VAL A 72 13.40 -7.07 1.21
C VAL A 72 13.59 -6.03 0.11
N ASP A 73 14.30 -6.37 -0.97
CA ASP A 73 14.56 -5.43 -2.06
C ASP A 73 13.27 -4.90 -2.71
N ARG A 74 12.22 -5.74 -2.79
CA ARG A 74 10.96 -5.32 -3.39
C ARG A 74 10.16 -4.43 -2.44
N ALA A 75 10.20 -4.71 -1.14
CA ALA A 75 9.61 -3.85 -0.12
C ALA A 75 10.32 -2.48 -0.07
N ARG A 76 11.65 -2.46 -0.19
CA ARG A 76 12.44 -1.23 -0.30
C ARG A 76 12.02 -0.38 -1.50
N LYS A 77 11.95 -0.97 -2.70
CA LYS A 77 11.49 -0.26 -3.91
C LYS A 77 10.05 0.26 -3.77
N ALA A 78 9.17 -0.51 -3.17
CA ALA A 78 7.81 -0.07 -2.88
C ALA A 78 7.83 1.15 -1.94
N ALA A 79 8.64 1.11 -0.88
CA ALA A 79 8.78 2.23 0.05
C ALA A 79 9.38 3.49 -0.62
N GLU A 80 10.42 3.33 -1.43
CA GLU A 80 11.03 4.41 -2.23
C GLU A 80 10.00 5.06 -3.16
N SER A 81 9.14 4.26 -3.82
CA SER A 81 8.11 4.79 -4.73
C SER A 81 7.02 5.63 -4.03
N ALA A 82 6.76 5.34 -2.75
CA ALA A 82 5.77 6.06 -1.95
C ALA A 82 6.33 7.34 -1.30
N MET A 83 7.65 7.42 -1.12
CA MET A 83 8.33 8.50 -0.40
C MET A 83 8.04 9.90 -0.98
N PRO A 84 8.10 10.13 -2.32
CA PRO A 84 7.91 11.47 -2.88
C PRO A 84 6.57 12.11 -2.49
N TYR A 85 5.48 11.35 -2.54
CA TYR A 85 4.17 11.85 -2.16
C TYR A 85 4.06 12.13 -0.65
N CYS A 86 4.64 11.25 0.18
CA CYS A 86 4.66 11.46 1.63
C CYS A 86 5.46 12.71 2.03
N LEU A 87 6.59 12.97 1.36
CA LEU A 87 7.38 14.20 1.52
C LEU A 87 6.60 15.44 1.07
N GLN A 88 6.02 15.41 -0.14
CA GLN A 88 5.23 16.52 -0.68
C GLN A 88 4.08 16.92 0.24
N MET A 89 3.44 15.95 0.87
CA MET A 89 2.28 16.17 1.75
C MET A 89 2.65 16.29 3.24
N ASN A 90 3.95 16.36 3.57
CA ASN A 90 4.47 16.45 4.94
C ASN A 90 3.91 15.38 5.91
N LYS A 91 3.81 14.12 5.44
CA LYS A 91 3.25 12.99 6.21
C LYS A 91 4.30 12.33 7.08
N GLN A 92 4.74 13.02 8.13
CA GLN A 92 5.89 12.59 8.94
C GLN A 92 5.78 11.15 9.48
N SER A 93 4.60 10.76 9.98
CA SER A 93 4.38 9.39 10.48
C SER A 93 4.49 8.32 9.39
N HIS A 94 4.09 8.62 8.15
CA HIS A 94 4.26 7.72 7.02
C HIS A 94 5.72 7.64 6.59
N ILE A 95 6.42 8.79 6.54
CA ILE A 95 7.85 8.86 6.22
C ILE A 95 8.64 7.97 7.18
N SER A 96 8.36 8.03 8.49
CA SER A 96 9.01 7.18 9.48
C SER A 96 8.77 5.67 9.28
N ILE A 97 7.64 5.25 8.70
CA ILE A 97 7.42 3.86 8.30
C ILE A 97 8.29 3.52 7.09
N LEU A 98 8.26 4.37 6.06
CA LEU A 98 8.99 4.16 4.81
C LEU A 98 10.50 4.04 5.03
N GLU A 99 11.08 4.92 5.86
CA GLU A 99 12.51 4.91 6.16
C GLU A 99 13.01 3.59 6.75
N ARG A 100 12.17 2.87 7.51
CA ARG A 100 12.55 1.56 8.08
C ARG A 100 12.83 0.52 6.99
N TYR A 101 12.09 0.56 5.89
CA TYR A 101 12.27 -0.35 4.76
C TYR A 101 13.36 0.11 3.79
N ILE A 102 13.74 1.40 3.82
CA ILE A 102 14.77 1.96 2.93
C ILE A 102 16.18 1.80 3.52
N LYS A 103 16.30 1.79 4.85
CA LYS A 103 17.57 1.70 5.58
C LYS A 103 17.95 0.26 5.98
N GLU A 104 17.06 -0.71 5.78
CA GLU A 104 17.34 -2.16 5.92
C GLU A 104 18.22 -2.68 4.78
#